data_AF-A0A671MR21-F1
#
_entry.id   AF-A0A671MR21-F1
#
_cell.length_a   1.000
_cell.length_b   1.000
_cell.length_c   1.000
_cell.angle_alpha   90.00
_cell.angle_beta   90.00
_cell.angle_gamma   90.00
#
_symmetry.space_group_name_H-M   'P 1'
#
loop_
_entity.id
_entity.type
_entity.pdbx_description
1 polymer ?
#
loop_
_entity_poly.entity_id
_entity_poly.type
_entity_poly.pdbx_seq_one_letter_code
_entity_poly.pdbx_strand_id
1 'polypeptide(L)' 'MYHQPVLKNRRTLLERAEKFISDIYFTDCNLRGRLFGDTHPLESVSVFLSEKRILYSEAIQQSFQPCKVGDVFGPT' A
#
# COMPACT_ATOMS: atom_id res chain seq x y z
N MET A 1 -28.23 9.29 -5.15
CA MET A 1 -27.92 10.62 -4.56
C MET A 1 -27.21 10.40 -3.23
N TYR A 2 -25.88 10.52 -3.22
CA TYR A 2 -25.12 10.45 -1.97
C TYR A 2 -25.50 11.66 -1.12
N HIS A 3 -26.11 11.42 0.03
CA HIS A 3 -26.38 12.48 1.00
C HIS A 3 -25.02 12.94 1.54
N GLN A 4 -24.71 14.23 1.39
CA GLN A 4 -23.50 14.77 2.02
C GLN A 4 -23.59 14.50 3.52
N PRO A 5 -22.56 13.87 4.13
CA PRO A 5 -22.56 13.65 5.56
C PRO A 5 -22.73 14.99 6.27
N VAL A 6 -23.68 15.07 7.20
CA VAL A 6 -23.85 16.27 8.01
C VAL A 6 -22.61 16.44 8.88
N LEU A 7 -21.76 17.39 8.52
CA LEU A 7 -20.55 17.75 9.27
C LEU A 7 -20.93 18.50 10.56
N LYS A 8 -21.58 17.82 11.52
CA LYS A 8 -22.05 18.44 12.77
C LYS A 8 -20.90 19.03 13.59
N ASN A 9 -19.71 18.42 13.54
CA ASN A 9 -18.55 18.83 14.32
C ASN A 9 -17.27 18.81 13.47
N ARG A 10 -17.16 19.75 12.52
CA ARG A 10 -16.01 19.87 11.60
C ARG A 10 -14.67 19.91 12.33
N ARG A 11 -14.59 20.66 13.45
CA ARG A 11 -13.37 20.75 14.28
C ARG A 11 -12.93 19.38 14.80
N THR A 12 -13.84 18.65 15.43
CA THR A 12 -13.56 17.31 15.98
C THR A 12 -13.17 16.32 14.89
N LEU A 13 -13.81 16.39 13.71
CA LEU A 13 -13.45 15.54 12.58
C LEU A 13 -12.01 15.81 12.12
N LEU A 14 -11.64 17.08 11.94
CA LEU A 14 -10.29 17.47 11.52
C LEU A 14 -9.25 17.06 12.56
N GLU A 15 -9.49 17.37 13.84
CA GLU A 15 -8.56 16.98 14.92
C GLU A 15 -8.34 15.47 14.97
N ARG A 16 -9.38 14.65 14.74
CA ARG A 16 -9.24 13.18 14.67
C ARG A 16 -8.43 12.75 13.45
N ALA A 17 -8.69 13.32 12.28
CA ALA A 17 -7.93 12.99 11.07
C ALA A 17 -6.45 13.35 11.23
N GLU A 18 -6.14 14.54 11.74
CA GLU A 18 -4.77 14.99 12.01
C GLU A 18 -4.05 14.06 12.98
N LYS A 19 -4.69 13.68 14.08
CA LYS A 19 -4.14 12.72 15.05
C LYS A 19 -3.94 11.32 14.45
N PHE A 20 -4.83 10.91 13.56
CA PHE A 20 -4.78 9.59 12.92
C PHE A 20 -3.63 9.44 11.92
N ILE A 21 -3.11 10.55 11.37
CA ILE A 21 -1.93 10.57 10.50
C ILE A 21 -0.74 11.28 11.15
N SER A 22 -0.71 11.44 12.47
CA SER A 22 0.36 12.18 13.14
C SER A 22 1.64 11.35 13.30
N ASP A 23 2.81 11.97 13.22
CA ASP A 23 4.08 11.32 13.59
C ASP A 23 4.34 11.30 15.10
N ILE A 24 3.55 12.04 15.90
CA ILE A 24 3.81 12.26 17.33
C ILE A 24 2.66 11.85 18.26
N TYR A 25 1.42 11.80 17.76
CA TYR A 25 0.25 11.44 18.56
C TYR A 25 -0.27 10.05 18.20
N PHE A 26 -0.55 9.21 19.20
CA PHE A 26 -1.13 7.87 19.01
C PHE A 26 -0.28 6.97 18.10
N THR A 27 1.04 7.06 18.19
CA THR A 27 1.99 6.33 17.31
C THR A 27 1.99 4.81 17.52
N ASP A 28 1.24 4.31 18.49
CA ASP A 28 0.98 2.90 18.76
C ASP A 28 -0.27 2.36 18.02
N CYS A 29 -1.18 3.24 17.59
CA CYS A 29 -2.48 2.84 17.04
C CYS A 29 -2.99 3.70 15.86
N ASN A 30 -2.26 4.73 15.45
CA ASN A 30 -2.59 5.56 14.30
C ASN A 30 -2.09 4.91 12.99
N LEU A 31 -2.36 5.54 11.83
CA LEU A 31 -2.03 5.00 10.52
C LEU A 31 -0.51 4.83 10.28
N ARG A 32 0.31 5.60 11.01
CA ARG A 32 1.78 5.53 10.96
C ARG A 32 2.35 4.61 12.02
N GLY A 33 1.57 4.30 13.04
CA GLY A 33 1.88 3.33 14.05
C GLY A 33 1.96 1.94 13.44
N ARG A 34 3.15 1.34 13.53
CA ARG A 34 3.35 -0.03 13.11
C ARG A 34 3.11 -0.93 14.32
N LEU A 35 2.04 -1.73 14.28
CA LEU A 35 1.81 -2.80 15.27
C LEU A 35 3.02 -3.76 15.37
N PHE A 36 3.74 -3.93 14.25
CA PHE A 36 5.01 -4.66 14.15
C PHE A 36 6.04 -3.74 13.47
N GLY A 37 6.91 -3.12 14.27
CA GLY A 37 7.87 -2.12 13.80
C GLY A 37 9.00 -2.68 12.94
N ASP A 38 9.27 -3.98 13.07
CA ASP A 38 10.31 -4.67 12.33
C ASP A 38 9.98 -4.65 10.84
N THR A 39 10.86 -4.00 10.07
CA THR A 39 10.77 -3.98 8.62
C THR A 39 12.09 -4.41 8.03
N HIS A 40 12.01 -5.26 7.01
CA HIS A 40 13.16 -5.60 6.19
C HIS A 40 13.18 -4.70 4.95
N PRO A 41 14.31 -4.05 4.63
CA PRO A 41 14.40 -3.26 3.40
C PRO A 41 14.22 -4.16 2.18
N LEU A 42 13.48 -3.67 1.19
CA LEU A 42 13.33 -4.36 -0.08
C LEU A 42 14.61 -4.12 -0.91
N GLU A 43 15.41 -5.16 -1.11
CA GLU A 43 16.67 -5.04 -1.85
C GLU A 43 16.46 -4.89 -3.35
N SER A 44 15.58 -5.70 -3.93
CA SER A 44 15.24 -5.64 -5.36
C SER A 44 13.89 -6.30 -5.65
N VAL A 45 13.29 -5.93 -6.77
CA VAL A 45 12.10 -6.58 -7.32
C VAL A 45 12.35 -6.86 -8.79
N SER A 46 11.84 -7.99 -9.26
CA SER A 46 11.94 -8.39 -10.66
C SER A 46 10.60 -8.94 -11.16
N VAL A 47 10.33 -8.77 -12.44
CA VAL A 47 9.07 -9.11 -13.09
C VAL A 47 9.31 -9.99 -14.31
N PHE A 48 8.35 -10.87 -14.58
CA PHE A 48 8.25 -11.64 -15.82
C PHE A 48 6.84 -11.46 -16.37
N LEU A 49 6.74 -11.03 -17.63
CA LEU A 49 5.47 -10.86 -18.32
C LEU A 49 5.18 -12.12 -19.13
N SER A 50 3.99 -12.68 -18.93
CA SER A 50 3.50 -13.83 -19.70
C SER A 50 2.28 -13.43 -20.51
N GLU A 51 2.19 -13.90 -21.76
CA GLU A 51 1.01 -13.71 -22.62
C GLU A 51 -0.21 -14.51 -22.11
N LYS A 52 0.01 -15.58 -21.36
CA LYS A 52 -1.02 -16.49 -20.84
C LYS A 52 -0.82 -16.79 -19.36
N ARG A 53 -1.89 -17.25 -18.69
CA ARG A 53 -1.75 -17.82 -17.35
C ARG A 53 -0.94 -19.10 -17.43
N ILE A 54 0.10 -19.19 -16.60
CA ILE A 54 1.00 -20.34 -16.50
C ILE A 54 0.94 -20.94 -15.10
N LEU A 55 1.40 -22.18 -14.95
CA LEU A 55 1.49 -22.83 -13.65
C LEU A 55 2.65 -22.26 -12.83
N TYR A 56 2.57 -22.36 -11.50
CA TYR A 56 3.64 -21.91 -10.62
C TYR A 56 4.98 -22.61 -10.92
N SER A 57 4.94 -23.92 -11.18
CA SER A 57 6.13 -24.71 -11.52
C SER A 57 6.84 -24.22 -12.79
N GLU A 58 6.10 -23.63 -13.73
CA GLU A 58 6.64 -23.05 -14.95
C GLU A 58 7.16 -21.63 -14.70
N ALA A 59 6.43 -20.85 -13.89
CA ALA A 59 6.76 -19.46 -13.58
C ALA A 59 8.11 -19.33 -12.86
N ILE A 60 8.43 -20.21 -11.92
CA ILE A 60 9.69 -20.17 -11.18
C ILE A 60 10.93 -20.47 -12.03
N GLN A 61 10.74 -21.06 -13.21
CA GLN A 61 11.84 -21.41 -14.13
C GLN A 61 12.13 -20.27 -15.12
N GLN A 62 11.32 -19.20 -15.12
CA GLN A 62 11.47 -18.09 -16.06
C GLN A 62 12.57 -17.12 -15.62
N SER A 63 13.06 -16.34 -16.58
CA SER A 63 13.97 -15.24 -16.30
C SER A 63 13.19 -13.98 -15.94
N PHE A 64 13.38 -13.49 -14.72
CA PHE A 64 12.78 -12.25 -14.25
C PHE A 64 13.74 -11.08 -14.53
N GLN A 65 13.18 -9.96 -14.98
CA GLN A 65 13.93 -8.73 -15.23
C GLN A 65 13.71 -7.74 -14.09
N PRO A 66 14.73 -7.00 -13.63
CA PRO A 66 14.58 -6.00 -12.58
C PRO A 66 13.50 -4.95 -12.92
N CYS A 67 12.70 -4.56 -11.93
CA CYS A 67 11.69 -3.51 -12.06
C CYS A 67 11.68 -2.57 -10.84
N LYS A 68 10.95 -1.46 -10.97
CA LYS A 68 10.82 -0.41 -9.95
C LYS A 68 9.39 -0.30 -9.43
N VAL A 69 9.29 0.17 -8.20
CA VAL A 69 7.99 0.53 -7.61
C VAL A 69 7.39 1.68 -8.41
N GLY A 70 6.17 1.49 -8.90
CA GLY A 70 5.45 2.45 -9.74
C GLY A 70 5.48 2.12 -11.23
N ASP A 71 6.22 1.08 -11.66
CA ASP A 71 6.16 0.58 -13.03
C ASP A 71 4.75 0.06 -13.36
N VAL A 72 4.32 0.31 -14.60
CA VAL A 72 2.99 -0.05 -15.11
C VAL A 72 3.12 -1.25 -16.04
N PHE A 73 2.28 -2.26 -15.86
CA PHE A 73 2.32 -3.52 -16.61
C PHE A 73 0.96 -3.92 -17.14
N GLY A 74 0.95 -4.49 -18.33
CA GLY A 74 -0.22 -5.10 -18.96
C GLY A 74 -1.36 -4.12 -19.31
N PRO A 75 -2.20 -4.47 -20.28
CA PRO A 75 -3.53 -3.87 -20.39
C PRO A 75 -4.48 -4.45 -19.33
N THR A 76 -5.43 -3.64 -18.85
CA THR A 76 -6.50 -4.08 -17.94
C THR A 76 -7.64 -4.76 -18.70
#